data_AF-A0A937PF34-F1
#
_entry.id   AF-A0A937PF34-F1
#
_cell.length_a   1.000
_cell.length_b   1.000
_cell.length_c   1.000
_cell.angle_alpha   90.00
_cell.angle_beta   90.00
_cell.angle_gamma   90.00
#
_symmetry.space_group_name_H-M   'P 1'
#
loop_
_entity.id
_entity.type
_entity.pdbx_description
1 polymer ?
#
loop_
_entity_poly.entity_id
_entity_poly.type
_entity_poly.pdbx_seq_one_letter_code
_entity_poly.pdbx_strand_id
1 'polypeptide(L)' 'YASLIHLIGEVRAEVKREGMKVDGDRWQKALDLDLLLELISRGDEEKARAILLSNLKSKSND' A
#
# COMPACT_ATOMS: atom_id res chain seq x y z
N TYR A 1 2.73 13.70 4.61
CA TYR A 1 3.74 12.63 4.48
C TYR A 1 3.84 11.70 5.69
N ALA A 2 3.72 12.17 6.95
CA ALA A 2 3.76 11.29 8.12
C ALA A 2 2.71 10.16 8.09
N SER A 3 1.45 10.48 7.77
CA SER A 3 0.38 9.48 7.59
C SER A 3 0.67 8.46 6.49
N LEU A 4 1.26 8.89 5.38
CA LEU A 4 1.65 7.98 4.30
C LEU A 4 2.76 7.03 4.73
N ILE A 5 3.77 7.52 5.46
CA ILE A 5 4.84 6.67 6.01
C ILE A 5 4.28 5.67 7.01
N HIS A 6 3.32 6.11 7.84
CA HIS A 6 2.63 5.23 8.79
C HIS A 6 1.87 4.12 8.06
N LEU A 7 1.04 4.48 7.08
CA LEU A 7 0.27 3.56 6.24
C LEU A 7 1.18 2.50 5.57
N ILE A 8 2.27 2.93 4.95
CA ILE A 8 3.23 2.03 4.31
C ILE A 8 3.86 1.09 5.34
N GLY A 9 4.17 1.61 6.53
CA GLY A 9 4.69 0.81 7.65
C GLY A 9 3.74 -0.31 8.06
N GLU A 10 2.44 0.00 8.19
CA GLU A 10 1.41 -0.97 8.53
C GLU A 10 1.20 -2.02 7.44
N VAL A 11 1.13 -1.61 6.17
CA VAL A 11 0.97 -2.54 5.05
C VAL A 11 2.19 -3.44 4.94
N ARG A 12 3.41 -2.91 5.12
CA ARG A 12 4.63 -3.73 5.11
C ARG A 12 4.64 -4.75 6.24
N ALA A 13 4.16 -4.39 7.43
CA ALA A 13 4.03 -5.32 8.54
C ALA A 13 3.03 -6.44 8.24
N GLU A 14 1.90 -6.12 7.60
CA GLU A 14 0.89 -7.09 7.17
C GLU A 14 1.44 -8.04 6.09
N VAL A 15 2.05 -7.50 5.04
CA VAL A 15 2.69 -8.29 3.98
C VAL A 15 3.72 -9.27 4.55
N LYS A 16 4.53 -8.80 5.52
CA LYS A 16 5.50 -9.66 6.22
C LYS A 16 4.81 -10.73 7.07
N ARG A 17 3.72 -10.38 7.76
CA ARG A 17 2.91 -11.31 8.58
C ARG A 17 2.27 -12.40 7.72
N GLU A 18 1.79 -12.05 6.54
CA GLU A 18 1.22 -12.98 5.56
C GLU A 18 2.29 -13.81 4.82
N GLY A 19 3.59 -13.61 5.12
CA GLY A 19 4.68 -14.35 4.49
C GLY A 19 4.89 -14.00 3.02
N MET A 20 4.32 -12.90 2.54
CA MET A 20 4.44 -12.46 1.15
C MET A 20 5.81 -11.85 0.89
N LYS A 21 6.45 -12.33 -0.18
CA LYS A 21 7.64 -11.71 -0.76
C LYS A 21 7.19 -10.72 -1.82
N VAL A 22 7.38 -9.44 -1.54
CA VAL A 22 7.14 -8.32 -2.46
C VAL A 22 8.48 -7.64 -2.69
N ASP A 23 8.90 -7.54 -3.95
CA ASP A 23 10.11 -6.83 -4.37
C ASP A 23 9.87 -5.32 -4.51
N GLY A 24 10.96 -4.57 -4.71
CA GLY A 24 10.91 -3.12 -4.85
C GLY A 24 10.05 -2.65 -6.02
N ASP A 25 10.08 -3.36 -7.15
CA ASP A 25 9.30 -3.02 -8.34
C ASP A 25 7.80 -3.16 -8.09
N ARG A 26 7.38 -4.22 -7.40
CA ARG A 26 5.98 -4.44 -7.04
C ARG A 26 5.50 -3.43 -6.00
N TRP A 27 6.37 -3.03 -5.06
CA TRP A 27 6.08 -1.90 -4.18
C TRP A 27 5.88 -0.61 -4.96
N GLN A 28 6.78 -0.30 -5.91
CA GLN A 28 6.69 0.91 -6.71
C GLN A 28 5.44 0.94 -7.58
N LYS A 29 5.06 -0.19 -8.19
CA LYS A 29 3.81 -0.31 -8.98
C LYS A 29 2.54 -0.22 -8.12
N ALA A 30 2.59 -0.69 -6.88
CA ALA A 30 1.44 -0.68 -5.98
C ALA A 30 1.22 0.66 -5.27
N LEU A 31 2.30 1.44 -5.09
CA LEU A 31 2.30 2.77 -4.47
C LEU A 31 1.81 3.84 -5.46
N ASP A 32 0.50 3.88 -5.69
CA ASP A 32 -0.15 5.01 -6.34
C ASP A 32 -0.21 6.20 -5.38
N LEU A 33 0.81 7.07 -5.44
CA LEU A 33 0.98 8.17 -4.51
C LEU A 33 -0.16 9.19 -4.58
N ASP A 34 -0.64 9.51 -5.79
CA ASP A 34 -1.73 10.46 -5.97
C ASP A 34 -3.02 9.96 -5.32
N LEU A 35 -3.39 8.70 -5.59
CA LEU A 35 -4.58 8.09 -5.01
C LEU A 35 -4.47 7.95 -3.47
N LEU A 36 -3.32 7.50 -2.97
CA LEU A 36 -3.10 7.33 -1.53
C LEU A 36 -3.12 8.68 -0.79
N LEU A 37 -2.51 9.72 -1.36
CA LEU A 37 -2.54 11.07 -0.79
C LEU A 37 -3.96 11.65 -0.79
N GLU A 38 -4.74 11.44 -1.85
CA GLU A 38 -6.14 11.87 -1.91
C GLU A 38 -6.97 11.21 -0.80
N LEU A 39 -6.84 9.90 -0.62
CA LEU A 39 -7.57 9.15 0.42
C LEU A 39 -7.16 9.58 1.83
N ILE A 40 -5.85 9.70 2.08
CA ILE A 40 -5.35 10.19 3.37
C ILE A 40 -5.85 11.61 3.64
N SER A 41 -5.88 12.49 2.63
CA SER A 41 -6.37 13.86 2.79
C SER A 41 -7.85 13.95 3.16
N ARG A 42 -8.64 12.92 2.79
CA ARG A 42 -10.05 12.78 3.13
C ARG A 42 -10.29 12.07 4.47
N GLY A 43 -9.24 11.57 5.12
CA GLY A 43 -9.33 10.74 6.32
C GLY A 43 -9.65 9.27 6.06
N ASP A 44 -9.65 8.84 4.79
CA ASP A 44 -9.98 7.48 4.37
C ASP A 44 -8.75 6.54 4.46
N GLU A 45 -8.04 6.55 5.60
CA GLU A 45 -6.81 5.76 5.80
C GLU A 45 -7.05 4.25 5.66
N GLU A 46 -8.17 3.74 6.16
CA GLU A 46 -8.52 2.31 6.01
C GLU A 46 -8.67 1.91 4.54
N LYS A 47 -9.29 2.78 3.73
CA LYS A 47 -9.46 2.55 2.30
C LYS A 47 -8.12 2.61 1.56
N ALA A 48 -7.27 3.56 1.93
CA ALA A 48 -5.91 3.66 1.40
C ALA A 48 -5.11 2.38 1.70
N ARG A 49 -5.23 1.84 2.93
CA ARG A 49 -4.59 0.59 3.36
C ARG A 49 -5.07 -0.59 2.54
N ALA A 50 -6.38 -0.73 2.38
CA ALA A 50 -7.00 -1.83 1.64
C ALA A 50 -6.59 -1.82 0.16
N ILE A 51 -6.55 -0.64 -0.48
CA ILE A 51 -6.12 -0.50 -1.87
C ILE A 51 -4.65 -0.85 -2.03
N LEU A 52 -3.76 -0.29 -1.21
CA LEU A 52 -2.32 -0.60 -1.29
C LEU A 52 -2.07 -2.10 -1.08
N LEU A 53 -2.71 -2.71 -0.08
CA LEU A 53 -2.62 -4.14 0.16
C LEU A 53 -3.17 -4.96 -1.01
N SER A 54 -4.29 -4.55 -1.60
CA SER A 54 -4.88 -5.20 -2.78
C SER A 54 -3.93 -5.13 -3.98
N ASN A 55 -3.35 -3.96 -4.27
CA ASN A 55 -2.38 -3.77 -5.34
C ASN A 55 -1.15 -4.67 -5.15
N LEU A 56 -0.68 -4.82 -3.91
CA LEU A 56 0.42 -5.71 -3.55
C LEU A 56 0.06 -7.20 -3.65
N LYS A 57 -1.20 -7.57 -3.45
CA LYS A 57 -1.69 -8.96 -3.55
C LYS A 57 -1.98 -9.35 -4.99
N SER A 58 -2.48 -8.43 -5.81
CA SER A 58 -2.70 -8.63 -7.23
C SER A 58 -1.40 -9.10 -7.87
N LYS A 59 -1.34 -10.39 -8.24
CA LYS A 59 -0.26 -10.93 -9.07
C LYS A 59 -0.28 -10.09 -10.35
N SER A 60 0.86 -9.55 -10.72
CA SER A 60 1.12 -8.86 -11.97
C SER A 60 0.26 -9.43 -13.10
N ASN A 61 -0.76 -8.71 -13.53
CA ASN A 61 -1.37 -8.91 -14.84
C ASN A 61 -0.84 -7.79 -15.73
N ASP A 62 0.44 -7.92 -16.06
CA ASP A 62 1.07 -7.40 -17.27
C ASP A 62 2.31 -8.26 -17.56
#